data_AF-A0A285U995-F1
#
_entry.id   AF-A0A285U995-F1
#
_cell.length_a   1.000
_cell.length_b   1.000
_cell.length_c   1.000
_cell.angle_alpha   90.00
_cell.angle_beta   90.00
_cell.angle_gamma   90.00
#
_symmetry.space_group_name_H-M   'P 1'
#
loop_
_entity.id
_entity.type
_entity.pdbx_description
1 polymer ?
#
loop_
_entity_poly.entity_id
_entity_poly.type
_entity_poly.pdbx_seq_one_letter_code
_entity_poly.pdbx_strand_id
1 'polypeptide(L)'
;MEGAGAASDIATYGYLLGPLLYAWDQINGWALLIAILTPALIIFSRQEIRVKRVRQIYDFEHTFGSILESGKDRRINPSLEFVRSKYLSDIDFENGWDPRSPLPIGQPLAELLIKIRRQGLRRDLRLFLSAIGLILIVYVGFVALMAAVRCGFHNATCTCATIAFSPCPAAAAPAEEGTLSYGNLIVIGALAFAGAYVGAVRNFLRNLAVYDLSSFTFLKYSCEVLAASVFAMIAFAALPNPFWLFEPLSDGAQAPQHAGQISSVWIALAPILGLTPRSATQFLYTKTRNLISWFKSEDDRFEKVTHITPMDVIDGIDFATRFRLEDCGIYDVQNLAAANPIMLHIESPFGIYQCIDWVAQAQLCHILGVEKFLMMRELNIRTIFDLERAIDSKGEPDEVDTLYAGILFAATNNLRAIAEIGNGHPMIIEDGKVSVASIDDFCIWARKVIGTSPEQTTKCIEHVMRWIGDDLHVRRRRLIWNDISDSLGPRAVRLMDVKPEDTP
;
A
#
# COMPACT_ATOMS: atom_id res chain seq x y z
N MET A 1 -37.80 11.24 15.10
CA MET A 1 -38.35 10.64 16.33
C MET A 1 -38.23 11.71 17.40
N GLU A 2 -39.37 12.33 17.70
CA GLU A 2 -39.50 13.42 18.67
C GLU A 2 -39.07 12.97 20.07
N GLY A 3 -38.48 13.90 20.82
CA GLY A 3 -37.97 13.65 22.17
C GLY A 3 -39.06 13.14 23.10
N ALA A 4 -38.94 11.89 23.50
CA ALA A 4 -39.73 11.32 24.58
C ALA A 4 -39.19 11.85 25.91
N GLY A 5 -40.07 12.41 26.74
CA GLY A 5 -39.72 12.91 28.06
C GLY A 5 -39.35 11.75 28.99
N ALA A 6 -38.30 11.93 29.79
CA ALA A 6 -37.74 10.92 30.69
C ALA A 6 -38.75 10.23 31.64
N ALA A 7 -39.93 10.83 31.88
CA ALA A 7 -40.98 10.25 32.71
C ALA A 7 -41.88 9.24 31.97
N SER A 8 -42.06 9.34 30.65
CA SER A 8 -42.95 8.45 29.88
C SER A 8 -42.30 7.15 29.42
N ASP A 9 -40.96 7.10 29.34
CA ASP A 9 -40.24 5.91 28.85
C ASP A 9 -40.04 4.84 29.93
N ILE A 10 -39.94 5.25 31.21
CA ILE A 10 -39.81 4.32 32.35
C ILE A 10 -41.06 3.45 32.51
N ALA A 11 -42.24 4.00 32.19
CA ALA A 11 -43.51 3.29 32.25
C ALA A 11 -43.67 2.25 31.12
N THR A 12 -42.96 2.42 30.00
CA THR A 12 -43.16 1.62 28.78
C THR A 12 -42.13 0.49 28.65
N TYR A 13 -40.92 0.67 29.17
CA TYR A 13 -39.81 -0.30 29.03
C TYR A 13 -39.41 -0.99 30.36
N GLY A 14 -40.04 -0.65 31.48
CA GLY A 14 -39.78 -1.25 32.80
C GLY A 14 -38.54 -0.69 33.51
N TYR A 15 -38.45 -0.96 34.82
CA TYR A 15 -37.49 -0.33 35.76
C TYR A 15 -36.00 -0.55 35.44
N LEU A 16 -35.65 -1.54 34.61
CA LEU A 16 -34.25 -1.84 34.25
C LEU A 16 -33.84 -1.25 32.89
N LEU A 17 -34.72 -1.31 31.89
CA LEU A 17 -34.40 -0.83 30.53
C LEU A 17 -34.59 0.69 30.40
N GLY A 18 -35.55 1.29 31.11
CA GLY A 18 -35.79 2.74 31.08
C GLY A 18 -34.55 3.59 31.44
N PRO A 19 -33.88 3.34 32.58
CA PRO A 19 -32.67 4.07 32.96
C PRO A 19 -31.50 3.87 31.99
N LEU A 20 -31.36 2.66 31.42
CA LEU A 20 -30.31 2.35 30.45
C LEU A 20 -30.53 3.06 29.12
N LEU A 21 -31.76 3.09 28.62
CA LEU A 21 -32.12 3.80 27.39
C LEU A 21 -31.99 5.32 27.57
N TYR A 22 -32.32 5.85 28.75
CA TYR A 22 -32.10 7.25 29.08
C TYR A 22 -30.59 7.59 29.09
N ALA A 23 -29.77 6.78 29.75
CA ALA A 23 -28.31 6.96 29.73
C ALA A 23 -27.72 6.82 28.31
N TRP A 24 -28.28 5.91 27.51
CA TRP A 24 -27.91 5.72 26.11
C TRP A 24 -28.20 6.95 25.25
N ASP A 25 -29.36 7.58 25.41
CA ASP A 25 -29.70 8.79 24.65
C ASP A 25 -28.83 9.99 25.09
N GLN A 26 -28.59 10.16 26.39
CA GLN A 26 -27.76 11.25 26.93
C GLN A 26 -26.30 11.19 26.45
N ILE A 27 -25.73 9.98 26.34
CA ILE A 27 -24.34 9.77 25.90
C ILE A 27 -24.28 9.57 24.38
N ASN A 28 -25.38 9.71 23.64
CA ASN A 28 -25.45 9.34 22.22
C ASN A 28 -24.80 7.98 21.96
N GLY A 29 -25.41 6.94 22.53
CA GLY A 29 -24.83 5.59 22.57
C GLY A 29 -24.54 5.01 21.18
N TRP A 30 -25.19 5.50 20.13
CA TRP A 30 -24.84 5.14 18.74
C TRP A 30 -23.46 5.63 18.33
N ALA A 31 -23.11 6.88 18.64
CA ALA A 31 -21.77 7.41 18.41
C ALA A 31 -20.71 6.66 19.23
N LEU A 32 -21.03 6.34 20.49
CA LEU A 32 -20.14 5.56 21.36
C LEU A 32 -19.95 4.13 20.85
N LEU A 33 -21.02 3.50 20.38
CA LEU A 33 -20.98 2.16 19.81
C LEU A 33 -20.08 2.11 18.57
N ILE A 34 -20.24 3.05 17.62
CA ILE A 34 -19.37 3.11 16.44
C ILE A 34 -17.91 3.35 16.83
N ALA A 35 -17.67 4.26 17.79
CA ALA A 35 -16.33 4.60 18.26
C ALA A 35 -15.59 3.41 18.88
N ILE A 36 -16.28 2.58 19.66
CA ILE A 36 -15.70 1.38 20.29
C ILE A 36 -15.62 0.21 19.30
N LEU A 37 -16.67 0.02 18.50
CA LEU A 37 -16.79 -1.11 17.59
C LEU A 37 -15.73 -1.04 16.47
N THR A 38 -15.41 0.15 15.98
CA THR A 38 -14.41 0.35 14.91
C THR A 38 -13.05 -0.29 15.26
N PRO A 39 -12.33 0.13 16.32
CA PRO A 39 -11.07 -0.50 16.69
C PRO A 39 -11.24 -1.96 17.15
N ALA A 40 -12.34 -2.32 17.81
CA ALA A 40 -12.59 -3.69 18.26
C ALA A 40 -12.69 -4.68 17.08
N LEU A 41 -13.44 -4.33 16.03
CA LEU A 41 -13.55 -5.16 14.82
C LEU A 41 -12.23 -5.27 14.06
N ILE A 42 -11.45 -4.18 13.99
CA ILE A 42 -10.14 -4.19 13.32
C ILE A 42 -9.16 -5.12 14.06
N ILE A 43 -9.13 -5.05 15.40
CA ILE A 43 -8.28 -5.91 16.22
C ILE A 43 -8.73 -7.36 16.15
N PHE A 44 -10.04 -7.62 16.21
CA PHE A 44 -10.59 -8.97 16.03
C PHE A 44 -10.21 -9.55 14.66
N SER A 45 -10.39 -8.75 13.60
CA SER A 45 -10.03 -9.15 12.23
C SER A 45 -8.54 -9.44 12.09
N ARG A 46 -7.68 -8.71 12.80
CA ARG A 46 -6.23 -8.96 12.82
C ARG A 46 -5.89 -10.35 13.35
N GLN A 47 -6.57 -10.78 14.42
CA GLN A 47 -6.35 -12.11 14.99
C GLN A 47 -6.81 -13.23 14.05
N GLU A 48 -7.98 -13.06 13.43
CA GLU A 48 -8.47 -14.02 12.42
C GLU A 48 -7.51 -14.13 11.24
N ILE A 49 -7.01 -13.00 10.73
CA ILE A 49 -6.00 -12.99 9.67
C ILE A 49 -4.74 -13.71 10.12
N ARG A 50 -4.20 -13.40 11.31
CA ARG A 50 -2.99 -14.06 11.83
C ARG A 50 -3.14 -15.58 11.86
N VAL A 51 -4.25 -16.08 12.41
CA VAL A 51 -4.51 -17.53 12.50
C VAL A 51 -4.61 -18.15 11.10
N LYS A 52 -5.28 -17.49 10.17
CA LYS A 52 -5.37 -17.94 8.78
C LYS A 52 -3.99 -17.99 8.10
N ARG A 53 -3.15 -16.95 8.27
CA ARG A 53 -1.80 -16.90 7.68
C ARG A 53 -0.88 -17.97 8.26
N VAL A 54 -0.95 -18.23 9.57
CA VAL A 54 -0.19 -19.32 10.21
C VAL A 54 -0.61 -20.69 9.67
N ARG A 55 -1.91 -20.90 9.41
CA ARG A 55 -2.38 -22.12 8.75
C ARG A 55 -1.84 -22.24 7.32
N GLN A 56 -1.84 -21.15 6.54
CA GLN A 56 -1.27 -21.16 5.18
C GLN A 56 0.24 -21.45 5.19
N ILE A 57 0.98 -20.93 6.18
CA ILE A 57 2.41 -21.26 6.38
C ILE A 57 2.57 -22.76 6.65
N TYR A 58 1.74 -23.33 7.54
CA TYR A 58 1.75 -24.76 7.81
C TYR A 58 1.44 -25.60 6.56
N ASP A 59 0.40 -25.24 5.81
CA ASP A 59 0.03 -25.97 4.59
C ASP A 59 1.15 -25.90 3.53
N PHE A 60 1.80 -24.75 3.40
CA PHE A 60 2.97 -24.57 2.55
C PHE A 60 4.13 -25.46 2.99
N GLU A 61 4.46 -25.46 4.28
CA GLU A 61 5.50 -26.33 4.85
C GLU A 61 5.19 -27.79 4.70
N HIS A 62 3.95 -28.21 4.83
CA HIS A 62 3.62 -29.62 4.70
C HIS A 62 3.72 -30.07 3.23
N THR A 63 3.35 -29.20 2.30
CA THR A 63 3.40 -29.46 0.85
C THR A 63 4.84 -29.53 0.34
N PHE A 64 5.71 -28.62 0.79
CA PHE A 64 7.08 -28.48 0.28
C PHE A 64 8.16 -28.98 1.27
N GLY A 65 7.82 -29.25 2.52
CA GLY A 65 8.76 -29.58 3.60
C GLY A 65 9.21 -31.03 3.64
N SER A 66 8.45 -31.98 3.07
CA SER A 66 8.89 -33.38 2.91
C SER A 66 10.12 -33.50 1.99
N ILE A 67 10.42 -32.46 1.22
CA ILE A 67 11.50 -32.43 0.22
C ILE A 67 12.71 -31.63 0.74
N LEU A 68 12.46 -30.59 1.56
CA LEU A 68 13.51 -29.85 2.30
C LEU A 68 14.23 -30.71 3.35
N GLU A 69 13.67 -31.88 3.71
CA GLU A 69 14.26 -32.85 4.65
C GLU A 69 15.30 -33.79 4.00
N SER A 70 15.41 -33.84 2.67
CA SER A 70 16.27 -34.81 1.96
C SER A 70 17.77 -34.47 1.95
N GLY A 71 18.20 -33.36 2.55
CA GLY A 71 19.61 -32.93 2.58
C GLY A 71 20.20 -32.88 3.99
N LYS A 72 21.39 -33.44 4.18
CA LYS A 72 22.15 -33.45 5.46
C LYS A 72 22.47 -32.05 6.05
N ASP A 73 22.22 -30.97 5.31
CA ASP A 73 22.32 -29.60 5.80
C ASP A 73 20.92 -28.96 5.82
N ARG A 74 20.41 -28.71 7.03
CA ARG A 74 19.20 -27.92 7.30
C ARG A 74 19.40 -26.44 6.90
N ARG A 75 19.61 -26.13 5.61
CA ARG A 75 19.55 -24.74 5.15
C ARG A 75 18.09 -24.34 5.03
N ILE A 76 17.51 -23.93 6.15
CA ILE A 76 16.18 -23.32 6.19
C ILE A 76 16.17 -22.17 5.19
N ASN A 77 15.26 -22.18 4.22
CA ASN A 77 15.15 -21.11 3.24
C ASN A 77 14.89 -19.79 4.00
N PRO A 78 15.81 -18.80 3.93
CA PRO A 78 15.68 -17.56 4.70
C PRO A 78 14.36 -16.84 4.42
N SER A 79 13.85 -16.96 3.20
CA SER A 79 12.58 -16.35 2.78
C SER A 79 11.40 -16.92 3.55
N LEU A 80 11.40 -18.22 3.86
CA LEU A 80 10.38 -18.86 4.70
C LEU A 80 10.55 -18.47 6.17
N GLU A 81 11.80 -18.40 6.68
CA GLU A 81 12.08 -17.98 8.05
C GLU A 81 11.61 -16.54 8.32
N PHE A 82 11.80 -15.62 7.38
CA PHE A 82 11.27 -14.26 7.48
C PHE A 82 9.75 -14.25 7.57
N VAL A 83 9.07 -15.10 6.79
CA VAL A 83 7.61 -15.19 6.84
C VAL A 83 7.13 -15.78 8.17
N ARG A 84 7.74 -16.87 8.63
CA ARG A 84 7.48 -17.45 9.96
C ARG A 84 7.67 -16.40 11.06
N SER A 85 8.80 -15.72 11.06
CA SER A 85 9.15 -14.71 12.06
C SER A 85 8.12 -13.57 12.09
N LYS A 86 7.62 -13.10 10.94
CA LYS A 86 6.58 -12.05 10.88
C LYS A 86 5.32 -12.43 11.65
N TYR A 87 4.89 -13.69 11.61
CA TYR A 87 3.64 -14.13 12.22
C TYR A 87 3.81 -14.84 13.58
N LEU A 88 5.00 -15.36 13.88
CA LEU A 88 5.28 -16.18 15.07
C LEU A 88 6.23 -15.51 16.08
N SER A 89 6.93 -14.43 15.74
CA SER A 89 7.91 -13.77 16.64
C SER A 89 7.35 -13.35 17.99
N ASP A 90 6.04 -13.08 18.04
CA ASP A 90 5.34 -12.63 19.25
C ASP A 90 4.81 -13.76 20.15
N ILE A 91 5.10 -15.03 19.85
CA ILE A 91 4.57 -16.18 20.59
C ILE A 91 5.63 -16.68 21.58
N ASP A 92 5.29 -16.66 22.86
CA ASP A 92 6.17 -17.20 23.91
C ASP A 92 5.97 -18.73 23.99
N PHE A 93 6.97 -19.47 23.51
CA PHE A 93 7.00 -20.93 23.55
C PHE A 93 7.53 -21.43 24.90
N GLU A 94 6.65 -21.54 25.90
CA GLU A 94 6.98 -22.03 27.25
C GLU A 94 7.64 -23.43 27.32
N ASN A 95 7.56 -24.23 26.24
CA ASN A 95 8.00 -25.63 26.24
C ASN A 95 9.29 -25.90 25.46
N GLY A 96 10.13 -24.88 25.20
CA GLY A 96 11.42 -25.08 24.51
C GLY A 96 11.28 -25.50 23.04
N TRP A 97 10.13 -25.26 22.42
CA TRP A 97 9.99 -25.39 20.97
C TRP A 97 10.85 -24.32 20.30
N ASP A 98 11.83 -24.77 19.51
CA ASP A 98 12.67 -23.87 18.71
C ASP A 98 11.81 -23.25 17.60
N PRO A 99 11.66 -21.91 17.53
CA PRO A 99 10.94 -21.23 16.45
C PRO A 99 11.45 -21.55 15.04
N ARG A 100 12.66 -22.10 14.93
CA ARG A 100 13.26 -22.57 13.67
C ARG A 100 12.83 -23.98 13.27
N SER A 101 12.28 -24.75 14.20
CA SER A 101 11.76 -26.08 13.90
C SER A 101 10.46 -25.99 13.06
N PRO A 102 10.15 -27.02 12.25
CA PRO A 102 8.91 -27.04 11.49
C PRO A 102 7.69 -26.98 12.41
N LEU A 103 6.60 -26.39 11.90
CA LEU A 103 5.35 -26.32 12.66
C LEU A 103 4.84 -27.74 12.98
N PRO A 104 4.35 -27.99 14.20
CA PRO A 104 3.95 -29.32 14.60
C PRO A 104 2.65 -29.74 13.89
N ILE A 105 2.45 -31.05 13.70
CA ILE A 105 1.35 -31.63 12.90
C ILE A 105 0.22 -32.14 13.81
N GLY A 106 -1.04 -31.91 13.44
CA GLY A 106 -2.20 -32.51 14.11
C GLY A 106 -2.65 -31.76 15.37
N GLN A 107 -2.87 -32.49 16.48
CA GLN A 107 -3.36 -31.91 17.74
C GLN A 107 -2.47 -30.77 18.29
N PRO A 108 -1.13 -30.87 18.28
CA PRO A 108 -0.27 -29.78 18.72
C PRO A 108 -0.40 -28.49 17.89
N LEU A 109 -0.79 -28.58 16.60
CA LEU A 109 -1.10 -27.39 15.79
C LEU A 109 -2.37 -26.70 16.29
N ALA A 110 -3.41 -27.47 16.58
CA ALA A 110 -4.65 -26.93 17.12
C ALA A 110 -4.40 -26.23 18.47
N GLU A 111 -3.60 -26.85 19.34
CA GLU A 111 -3.16 -26.24 20.60
C GLU A 111 -2.36 -24.95 20.39
N LEU A 112 -1.44 -24.94 19.41
CA LEU A 112 -0.68 -23.76 19.04
C LEU A 112 -1.61 -22.63 18.55
N LEU A 113 -2.57 -22.92 17.69
CA LEU A 113 -3.53 -21.93 17.19
C LEU A 113 -4.41 -21.37 18.31
N ILE A 114 -4.85 -22.21 19.25
CA ILE A 114 -5.58 -21.77 20.44
C ILE A 114 -4.69 -20.86 21.31
N LYS A 115 -3.41 -21.23 21.49
CA LYS A 115 -2.44 -20.44 22.26
C LYS A 115 -2.20 -19.07 21.61
N ILE A 116 -2.06 -19.02 20.27
CA ILE A 116 -1.94 -17.78 19.50
C ILE A 116 -3.14 -16.87 19.76
N ARG A 117 -4.36 -17.42 19.68
CA ARG A 117 -5.58 -16.65 19.94
C ARG A 117 -5.63 -16.09 21.37
N ARG A 118 -5.24 -16.89 22.36
CA ARG A 118 -5.31 -16.54 23.78
C ARG A 118 -4.22 -15.54 24.20
N GLN A 119 -2.99 -15.72 23.72
CA GLN A 119 -1.88 -14.77 23.95
C GLN A 119 -2.09 -13.47 23.15
N GLY A 120 -2.62 -13.59 21.93
CA GLY A 120 -3.03 -12.46 21.08
C GLY A 120 -3.95 -11.51 21.83
N LEU A 121 -4.99 -12.03 22.48
CA LEU A 121 -5.97 -11.24 23.23
C LEU A 121 -5.35 -10.33 24.31
N ARG A 122 -4.30 -10.78 25.03
CA ARG A 122 -3.62 -9.97 26.05
C ARG A 122 -2.81 -8.83 25.45
N ARG A 123 -2.15 -9.06 24.31
CA ARG A 123 -1.36 -8.04 23.62
C ARG A 123 -2.27 -7.09 22.84
N ASP A 124 -3.36 -7.60 22.29
CA ASP A 124 -4.44 -6.83 21.67
C ASP A 124 -5.09 -5.85 22.64
N LEU A 125 -5.15 -6.16 23.93
CA LEU A 125 -5.63 -5.21 24.93
C LEU A 125 -4.75 -3.95 24.98
N ARG A 126 -3.42 -4.08 24.79
CA ARG A 126 -2.52 -2.90 24.73
C ARG A 126 -2.75 -2.09 23.45
N LEU A 127 -3.06 -2.75 22.34
CA LEU A 127 -3.40 -2.09 21.07
C LEU A 127 -4.77 -1.42 21.14
N PHE A 128 -5.73 -2.01 21.85
CA PHE A 128 -7.01 -1.39 22.13
C PHE A 128 -6.85 -0.17 23.04
N LEU A 129 -5.97 -0.26 24.05
CA LEU A 129 -5.64 0.88 24.92
C LEU A 129 -4.99 2.03 24.15
N SER A 130 -4.13 1.74 23.16
CA SER A 130 -3.56 2.78 22.30
C SER A 130 -4.57 3.40 21.33
N ALA A 131 -5.70 2.73 21.08
CA ALA A 131 -6.80 3.26 20.28
C ALA A 131 -7.74 4.20 21.06
N ILE A 132 -7.53 4.46 22.36
CA ILE A 132 -8.39 5.37 23.15
C ILE A 132 -8.49 6.76 22.52
N GLY A 133 -7.38 7.31 22.01
CA GLY A 133 -7.38 8.60 21.32
C GLY A 133 -8.31 8.61 20.10
N LEU A 134 -8.28 7.51 19.32
CA LEU A 134 -9.18 7.33 18.18
C LEU A 134 -10.63 7.23 18.63
N ILE A 135 -10.93 6.46 19.68
CA ILE A 135 -12.28 6.29 20.22
C ILE A 135 -12.87 7.66 20.61
N LEU A 136 -12.09 8.49 21.31
CA LEU A 136 -12.54 9.83 21.72
C LEU A 136 -12.83 10.73 20.53
N ILE A 137 -11.92 10.78 19.54
CA ILE A 137 -12.09 11.62 18.35
C ILE A 137 -13.28 11.15 17.51
N VAL A 138 -13.42 9.83 17.33
CA VAL A 138 -14.52 9.23 16.57
C VAL A 138 -15.85 9.48 17.27
N TYR A 139 -15.90 9.35 18.60
CA TYR A 139 -17.09 9.66 19.38
C TYR A 139 -17.52 11.12 19.21
N VAL A 140 -16.62 12.07 19.45
CA VAL A 140 -16.91 13.51 19.31
C VAL A 140 -17.30 13.87 17.87
N GLY A 141 -16.59 13.30 16.88
CA GLY A 141 -16.88 13.51 15.47
C GLY A 141 -18.25 13.01 15.05
N PHE A 142 -18.68 11.82 15.50
CA PHE A 142 -20.02 11.30 15.21
C PHE A 142 -21.12 12.04 15.96
N VAL A 143 -20.87 12.52 17.19
CA VAL A 143 -21.81 13.41 17.89
C VAL A 143 -22.03 14.69 17.07
N ALA A 144 -20.95 15.32 16.60
CA ALA A 144 -21.03 16.51 15.75
C ALA A 144 -21.72 16.23 14.41
N LEU A 145 -21.45 15.09 13.77
CA LEU A 145 -22.07 14.69 12.51
C LEU A 145 -23.57 14.43 12.66
N MET A 146 -23.99 13.72 13.71
CA MET A 146 -25.41 13.49 13.97
C MET A 146 -26.15 14.80 14.28
N ALA A 147 -25.50 15.74 14.98
CA ALA A 147 -26.04 17.07 15.18
C ALA A 147 -26.19 17.83 13.85
N ALA A 148 -25.17 17.80 12.99
CA ALA A 148 -25.21 18.43 11.66
C ALA A 148 -26.32 17.85 10.77
N VAL A 149 -26.50 16.53 10.77
CA VAL A 149 -27.57 15.83 10.04
C VAL A 149 -28.95 16.25 10.53
N ARG A 150 -29.16 16.31 11.86
CA ARG A 150 -30.44 16.76 12.45
C ARG A 150 -30.79 18.20 12.07
N CYS A 151 -29.78 19.04 11.85
CA CYS A 151 -29.92 20.45 11.51
C CYS A 151 -29.97 20.73 10.00
N GLY A 152 -29.99 19.67 9.17
CA GLY A 152 -30.19 19.79 7.72
C GLY A 152 -29.03 20.44 6.97
N PHE A 153 -27.82 20.47 7.53
CA PHE A 153 -26.58 21.02 6.93
C PHE A 153 -26.58 22.50 6.50
N HIS A 154 -27.71 23.21 6.54
CA HIS A 154 -27.87 24.53 5.91
C HIS A 154 -28.10 25.68 6.89
N ASN A 155 -28.56 25.42 8.12
CA ASN A 155 -28.96 26.48 9.06
C ASN A 155 -28.09 26.53 10.33
N ALA A 156 -27.45 27.68 10.53
CA ALA A 156 -26.61 28.04 11.67
C ALA A 156 -27.36 28.22 13.01
N THR A 157 -28.68 27.96 13.03
CA THR A 157 -29.59 28.32 14.14
C THR A 157 -29.93 27.16 15.07
N CYS A 158 -29.38 25.98 14.80
CA CYS A 158 -29.38 24.91 15.78
C CYS A 158 -28.39 25.25 16.91
N THR A 159 -28.89 25.77 18.03
CA THR A 159 -28.18 25.79 19.32
C THR A 159 -28.09 24.39 19.90
N CYS A 160 -27.45 23.45 19.18
CA CYS A 160 -26.96 22.21 19.80
C CYS A 160 -25.54 22.41 20.37
N ALA A 161 -25.06 23.66 20.45
CA ALA A 161 -23.68 24.01 20.74
C ALA A 161 -23.36 24.25 22.22
N THR A 162 -24.33 24.23 23.15
CA THR A 162 -24.02 24.58 24.54
C THR A 162 -23.51 23.42 25.38
N ILE A 163 -23.76 22.14 25.04
CA ILE A 163 -23.25 21.01 25.82
C ILE A 163 -23.08 19.77 24.92
N ALA A 164 -21.88 19.21 24.86
CA ALA A 164 -21.56 17.98 24.11
C ALA A 164 -22.32 16.71 24.58
N PHE A 165 -23.30 16.85 25.48
CA PHE A 165 -23.97 15.78 26.22
C PHE A 165 -25.46 16.04 26.50
N SER A 166 -26.15 16.89 25.72
CA SER A 166 -27.58 17.15 25.92
C SER A 166 -28.42 16.88 24.66
N PRO A 167 -29.57 16.20 24.77
CA PRO A 167 -30.52 16.08 23.66
C PRO A 167 -31.07 17.48 23.30
N CYS A 168 -30.94 17.85 22.03
CA CYS A 168 -31.17 19.20 21.52
C CYS A 168 -32.68 19.58 21.63
N PRO A 169 -33.06 20.61 22.42
CA PRO A 169 -34.43 21.09 22.48
C PRO A 169 -34.58 22.29 21.53
N ALA A 170 -35.16 22.04 20.34
CA ALA A 170 -35.62 23.04 19.37
C ALA A 170 -34.60 24.08 18.83
N ALA A 171 -34.92 24.62 17.65
CA ALA A 171 -34.13 25.65 16.98
C ALA A 171 -34.13 26.96 17.78
N ALA A 172 -32.96 27.55 18.04
CA ALA A 172 -32.89 28.89 18.59
C ALA A 172 -33.05 29.94 17.49
N ALA A 173 -33.32 31.16 17.95
CA ALA A 173 -33.50 32.35 17.14
C ALA A 173 -32.35 32.54 16.11
N PRO A 174 -32.67 33.12 14.94
CA PRO A 174 -31.68 33.40 13.90
C PRO A 174 -30.54 34.25 14.45
N ALA A 175 -29.30 33.82 14.20
CA ALA A 175 -28.12 34.61 14.44
C ALA A 175 -28.20 35.91 13.62
N GLU A 176 -27.76 37.03 14.20
CA GLU A 176 -27.66 38.31 13.49
C GLU A 176 -26.84 38.15 12.20
N GLU A 177 -27.38 38.68 11.09
CA GLU A 177 -26.72 38.72 9.78
C GLU A 177 -25.31 39.30 9.91
N GLY A 178 -24.30 38.55 9.46
CA GLY A 178 -22.92 39.06 9.35
C GLY A 178 -21.86 38.41 10.23
N THR A 179 -22.21 37.57 11.21
CA THR A 179 -21.21 36.87 12.04
C THR A 179 -21.04 35.41 11.62
N LEU A 180 -19.79 34.96 11.48
CA LEU A 180 -19.45 33.56 11.26
C LEU A 180 -19.92 32.75 12.48
N SER A 181 -21.12 32.18 12.40
CA SER A 181 -21.68 31.41 13.51
C SER A 181 -20.79 30.20 13.81
N TYR A 182 -20.43 30.00 15.08
CA TYR A 182 -19.74 28.81 15.56
C TYR A 182 -20.42 27.50 15.10
N GLY A 183 -21.73 27.52 14.88
CA GLY A 183 -22.49 26.40 14.32
C GLY A 183 -22.02 26.00 12.92
N ASN A 184 -21.66 26.96 12.06
CA ASN A 184 -21.20 26.68 10.70
C ASN A 184 -19.84 26.00 10.69
N LEU A 185 -18.93 26.39 11.59
CA LEU A 185 -17.63 25.74 11.76
C LEU A 185 -17.78 24.28 12.21
N ILE A 186 -18.71 24.02 13.14
CA ILE A 186 -18.98 22.65 13.63
C ILE A 186 -19.54 21.77 12.51
N VAL A 187 -20.46 22.29 11.68
CA VAL A 187 -21.02 21.54 10.53
C VAL A 187 -19.93 21.19 9.52
N ILE A 188 -19.06 22.15 9.16
CA ILE A 188 -17.94 21.90 8.24
C ILE A 188 -16.93 20.92 8.83
N GLY A 189 -16.57 21.09 10.11
CA GLY A 189 -15.69 20.17 10.82
C GLY A 189 -16.27 18.75 10.87
N ALA A 190 -17.58 18.59 11.08
CA ALA A 190 -18.25 17.30 11.09
C ALA A 190 -18.27 16.62 9.71
N LEU A 191 -18.50 17.40 8.64
CA LEU A 191 -18.45 16.90 7.26
C LEU A 191 -17.02 16.47 6.87
N ALA A 192 -16.01 17.26 7.25
CA ALA A 192 -14.61 16.90 7.07
C ALA A 192 -14.21 15.66 7.88
N PHE A 193 -14.70 15.55 9.12
CA PHE A 193 -14.53 14.35 9.93
C PHE A 193 -15.11 13.11 9.25
N ALA A 194 -16.30 13.19 8.64
CA ALA A 194 -16.89 12.05 7.94
C ALA A 194 -15.99 11.54 6.79
N GLY A 195 -15.44 12.45 5.99
CA GLY A 195 -14.47 12.11 4.95
C GLY A 195 -13.18 11.51 5.52
N ALA A 196 -12.63 12.13 6.57
CA ALA A 196 -11.41 11.66 7.23
C ALA A 196 -11.58 10.30 7.90
N TYR A 197 -12.75 10.02 8.48
CA TYR A 197 -13.08 8.72 9.07
C TYR A 197 -13.12 7.63 8.00
N VAL A 198 -13.77 7.87 6.85
CA VAL A 198 -13.78 6.91 5.72
C VAL A 198 -12.34 6.66 5.22
N GLY A 199 -11.55 7.72 5.08
CA GLY A 199 -10.14 7.63 4.72
C GLY A 199 -9.32 6.82 5.74
N ALA A 200 -9.53 7.04 7.03
CA ALA A 200 -8.86 6.31 8.10
C ALA A 200 -9.24 4.82 8.09
N VAL A 201 -10.54 4.48 7.98
CA VAL A 201 -11.01 3.09 7.90
C VAL A 201 -10.40 2.37 6.70
N ARG A 202 -10.39 2.98 5.51
CA ARG A 202 -9.74 2.40 4.31
C ARG A 202 -8.26 2.11 4.57
N ASN A 203 -7.55 3.05 5.19
CA ASN A 203 -6.15 2.88 5.52
C ASN A 203 -5.91 1.80 6.59
N PHE A 204 -6.77 1.69 7.60
CA PHE A 204 -6.70 0.61 8.59
C PHE A 204 -6.90 -0.76 7.93
N LEU A 205 -7.88 -0.89 7.03
CA LEU A 205 -8.12 -2.13 6.29
C LEU A 205 -6.91 -2.52 5.43
N ARG A 206 -6.25 -1.55 4.82
CA ARG A 206 -5.00 -1.80 4.07
C ARG A 206 -3.86 -2.24 4.98
N ASN A 207 -3.61 -1.54 6.08
CA ASN A 207 -2.56 -1.93 7.02
C ASN A 207 -2.87 -3.28 7.70
N LEU A 208 -4.15 -3.61 7.84
CA LEU A 208 -4.62 -4.92 8.30
C LEU A 208 -4.28 -6.03 7.29
N ALA A 209 -4.45 -5.78 5.98
CA ALA A 209 -4.13 -6.73 4.93
C ALA A 209 -2.63 -7.08 4.88
N VAL A 210 -1.75 -6.08 5.07
CA VAL A 210 -0.28 -6.22 5.12
C VAL A 210 0.24 -6.69 6.49
N TYR A 211 -0.65 -6.85 7.47
CA TYR A 211 -0.33 -7.18 8.85
C TYR A 211 0.63 -6.16 9.51
N ASP A 212 0.48 -4.87 9.17
CA ASP A 212 1.26 -3.72 9.68
C ASP A 212 0.44 -2.84 10.65
N LEU A 213 -0.46 -3.47 11.41
CA LEU A 213 -1.24 -2.76 12.42
C LEU A 213 -0.45 -2.66 13.73
N SER A 214 0.04 -1.45 14.01
CA SER A 214 0.77 -1.12 15.23
C SER A 214 0.01 -0.07 16.07
N SER A 215 0.44 0.12 17.33
CA SER A 215 -0.07 1.23 18.16
C SER A 215 0.18 2.60 17.52
N PHE A 216 1.28 2.74 16.77
CA PHE A 216 1.59 3.97 16.06
C PHE A 216 0.56 4.24 14.95
N THR A 217 0.08 3.20 14.28
CA THR A 217 -0.94 3.31 13.23
C THR A 217 -2.23 3.96 13.77
N PHE A 218 -2.70 3.53 14.94
CA PHE A 218 -3.87 4.14 15.60
C PHE A 218 -3.63 5.60 15.99
N LEU A 219 -2.46 5.91 16.56
CA LEU A 219 -2.09 7.28 16.94
C LEU A 219 -2.01 8.20 15.71
N LYS A 220 -1.34 7.73 14.65
CA LYS A 220 -1.17 8.46 13.39
C LYS A 220 -2.53 8.86 12.79
N TYR A 221 -3.44 7.89 12.61
CA TYR A 221 -4.75 8.20 12.02
C TYR A 221 -5.64 9.03 12.95
N SER A 222 -5.47 8.92 14.27
CA SER A 222 -6.12 9.84 15.22
C SER A 222 -5.70 11.28 14.96
N CYS A 223 -4.39 11.53 14.84
CA CYS A 223 -3.84 12.85 14.53
C CYS A 223 -4.26 13.34 13.14
N GLU A 224 -4.24 12.48 12.12
CA GLU A 224 -4.63 12.84 10.75
C GLU A 224 -6.11 13.22 10.64
N VAL A 225 -7.02 12.48 11.31
CA VAL A 225 -8.46 12.80 11.34
C VAL A 225 -8.72 14.12 12.04
N LEU A 226 -8.07 14.37 13.18
CA LEU A 226 -8.17 15.63 13.89
C LEU A 226 -7.62 16.79 13.03
N ALA A 227 -6.43 16.63 12.45
CA ALA A 227 -5.78 17.64 11.63
C ALA A 227 -6.61 18.00 10.39
N ALA A 228 -7.20 17.01 9.71
CA ALA A 228 -8.06 17.24 8.55
C ALA A 228 -9.33 18.01 8.93
N SER A 229 -9.94 17.67 10.06
CA SER A 229 -11.14 18.35 10.57
C SER A 229 -10.84 19.81 10.96
N VAL A 230 -9.72 20.04 11.68
CA VAL A 230 -9.26 21.39 12.07
C VAL A 230 -8.87 22.21 10.85
N PHE A 231 -8.15 21.61 9.89
CA PHE A 231 -7.77 22.28 8.66
C PHE A 231 -9.00 22.74 7.86
N ALA A 232 -10.02 21.89 7.72
CA ALA A 232 -11.25 22.28 7.03
C ALA A 232 -11.97 23.44 7.73
N MET A 233 -12.00 23.46 9.07
CA MET A 233 -12.55 24.58 9.85
C MET A 233 -11.76 25.87 9.62
N ILE A 234 -10.42 25.81 9.64
CA ILE A 234 -9.56 26.97 9.38
C ILE A 234 -9.71 27.45 7.93
N ALA A 235 -9.77 26.53 6.97
CA ALA A 235 -9.91 26.85 5.56
C ALA A 235 -11.27 27.53 5.27
N PHE A 236 -12.35 27.07 5.90
CA PHE A 236 -13.65 27.73 5.83
C PHE A 236 -13.66 29.10 6.50
N ALA A 237 -13.01 29.23 7.67
CA ALA A 237 -12.87 30.52 8.35
C ALA A 237 -12.06 31.53 7.53
N ALA A 238 -11.02 31.07 6.82
CA ALA A 238 -10.18 31.91 5.97
C ALA A 238 -10.87 32.27 4.64
N LEU A 239 -11.61 31.32 4.03
CA LEU A 239 -12.22 31.46 2.71
C LEU A 239 -13.69 30.99 2.70
N PRO A 240 -14.64 31.78 3.23
CA PRO A 240 -16.05 31.38 3.28
C PRO A 240 -16.68 31.11 1.90
N ASN A 241 -16.19 31.80 0.86
CA ASN A 241 -16.55 31.55 -0.54
C ASN A 241 -15.31 31.09 -1.31
N PRO A 242 -15.24 29.85 -1.82
CA PRO A 242 -14.05 29.33 -2.49
C PRO A 242 -13.85 29.90 -3.91
N PHE A 243 -14.89 30.48 -4.52
CA PHE A 243 -14.88 31.00 -5.89
C PHE A 243 -14.45 32.46 -6.05
N TRP A 244 -14.20 33.19 -4.96
CA TRP A 244 -13.70 34.57 -5.03
C TRP A 244 -12.37 34.70 -5.81
N LEU A 245 -11.60 33.62 -5.90
CA LEU A 245 -10.36 33.53 -6.69
C LEU A 245 -10.58 33.45 -8.20
N PHE A 246 -11.80 33.11 -8.65
CA PHE A 246 -12.16 32.91 -10.06
C PHE A 246 -13.21 33.91 -10.56
N GLU A 247 -13.75 34.76 -9.68
CA GLU A 247 -14.60 35.87 -10.11
C GLU A 247 -13.73 36.95 -10.75
N PRO A 248 -14.01 37.36 -12.01
CA PRO A 248 -13.30 38.46 -12.63
C PRO A 248 -13.50 39.71 -11.77
N LEU A 249 -12.41 40.41 -11.46
CA LEU A 249 -12.39 41.70 -10.78
C LEU A 249 -13.21 42.71 -11.60
N SER A 250 -14.53 42.71 -11.44
CA SER A 250 -15.39 43.79 -11.92
C SER A 250 -15.29 44.91 -10.90
N ASP A 251 -14.79 46.07 -11.34
CA ASP A 251 -14.72 47.30 -10.55
C ASP A 251 -16.10 47.60 -9.94
N GLY A 252 -16.24 47.36 -8.64
CA GLY A 252 -17.48 47.59 -7.88
C GLY A 252 -18.03 46.39 -7.09
N ALA A 253 -17.43 45.20 -7.17
CA ALA A 253 -17.84 44.07 -6.35
C ALA A 253 -17.53 44.33 -4.86
N GLN A 254 -18.55 44.73 -4.10
CA GLN A 254 -18.48 44.75 -2.63
C GLN A 254 -18.11 43.35 -2.12
N ALA A 255 -17.24 43.29 -1.11
CA ALA A 255 -16.89 42.02 -0.45
C ALA A 255 -18.18 41.24 -0.15
N PRO A 256 -18.27 39.95 -0.55
CA PRO A 256 -19.52 39.21 -0.46
C PRO A 256 -20.00 39.21 0.99
N GLN A 257 -21.17 39.82 1.20
CA GLN A 257 -21.80 39.90 2.50
C GLN A 257 -21.98 38.48 3.06
N HIS A 258 -21.59 38.31 4.33
CA HIS A 258 -21.72 37.06 5.07
C HIS A 258 -23.19 36.71 5.30
N ALA A 259 -23.87 36.20 4.26
CA ALA A 259 -25.13 35.51 4.44
C ALA A 259 -24.86 34.27 5.31
N GLY A 260 -25.54 34.13 6.44
CA GLY A 260 -25.32 33.07 7.45
C GLY A 260 -25.54 31.62 6.98
N GLN A 261 -25.59 31.38 5.67
CA GLN A 261 -25.78 30.09 5.04
C GLN A 261 -24.46 29.52 4.54
N ILE A 262 -24.26 28.23 4.78
CA ILE A 262 -23.09 27.50 4.27
C ILE A 262 -23.26 27.34 2.76
N SER A 263 -22.25 27.77 1.98
CA SER A 263 -22.23 27.52 0.54
C SER A 263 -22.32 26.02 0.24
N SER A 264 -23.18 25.61 -0.69
CA SER A 264 -23.33 24.22 -1.12
C SER A 264 -22.01 23.57 -1.57
N VAL A 265 -21.09 24.41 -2.04
CA VAL A 265 -19.75 24.02 -2.48
C VAL A 265 -18.92 23.53 -1.29
N TRP A 266 -19.02 24.20 -0.14
CA TRP A 266 -18.33 23.78 1.08
C TRP A 266 -18.90 22.49 1.68
N ILE A 267 -20.20 22.25 1.50
CA ILE A 267 -20.83 20.98 1.90
C ILE A 267 -20.21 19.80 1.12
N ALA A 268 -19.90 19.98 -0.16
CA ALA A 268 -19.21 18.96 -0.97
C ALA A 268 -17.69 18.93 -0.74
N LEU A 269 -17.06 20.09 -0.57
CA LEU A 269 -15.61 20.21 -0.46
C LEU A 269 -15.08 19.71 0.89
N ALA A 270 -15.80 19.95 1.99
CA ALA A 270 -15.33 19.57 3.33
C ALA A 270 -15.08 18.05 3.48
N PRO A 271 -16.00 17.14 3.07
CA PRO A 271 -15.73 15.71 3.07
C PRO A 271 -14.56 15.30 2.16
N ILE A 272 -14.40 15.96 1.00
CA ILE A 272 -13.31 15.67 0.05
C ILE A 272 -11.96 16.04 0.67
N LEU A 273 -11.86 17.22 1.29
CA LEU A 273 -10.66 17.64 2.02
C LEU A 273 -10.35 16.66 3.17
N GLY A 274 -11.40 16.15 3.84
CA GLY A 274 -11.30 15.11 4.86
C GLY A 274 -10.72 13.80 4.32
N LEU A 275 -11.15 13.33 3.15
CA LEU A 275 -10.71 12.05 2.55
C LEU A 275 -9.20 11.99 2.29
N THR A 276 -8.56 13.15 2.09
CA THR A 276 -7.13 13.26 1.82
C THR A 276 -6.41 14.01 2.95
N PRO A 277 -6.25 13.44 4.16
CA PRO A 277 -5.60 14.14 5.27
C PRO A 277 -4.14 14.54 4.96
N ARG A 278 -3.47 13.79 4.07
CA ARG A 278 -2.14 14.12 3.55
C ARG A 278 -2.10 15.38 2.68
N SER A 279 -3.17 15.73 1.97
CA SER A 279 -3.15 16.91 1.10
C SER A 279 -3.11 18.21 1.92
N ALA A 280 -3.76 18.25 3.09
CA ALA A 280 -3.72 19.39 4.00
C ALA A 280 -2.30 19.66 4.53
N THR A 281 -1.60 18.61 4.96
CA THR A 281 -0.22 18.73 5.47
C THR A 281 0.78 19.00 4.35
N GLN A 282 0.62 18.37 3.19
CA GLN A 282 1.47 18.59 2.02
C GLN A 282 1.24 19.99 1.43
N PHE A 283 0.01 20.50 1.39
CA PHE A 283 -0.29 21.87 1.01
C PHE A 283 0.33 22.89 1.96
N LEU A 284 0.20 22.67 3.28
CA LEU A 284 0.86 23.51 4.28
C LEU A 284 2.39 23.46 4.09
N TYR A 285 2.94 22.27 3.84
CA TYR A 285 4.36 22.08 3.56
C TYR A 285 4.81 22.82 2.29
N THR A 286 4.08 22.71 1.18
CA THR A 286 4.39 23.39 -0.09
C THR A 286 4.21 24.91 0.00
N LYS A 287 3.24 25.41 0.76
CA LYS A 287 3.11 26.86 1.00
C LYS A 287 4.20 27.40 1.92
N THR A 288 4.59 26.63 2.93
CA THR A 288 5.70 27.00 3.84
C THR A 288 7.07 26.87 3.15
N ARG A 289 7.22 25.95 2.17
CA ARG A 289 8.38 25.78 1.27
C ARG A 289 8.76 27.08 0.56
N ASN A 290 7.76 27.83 0.09
CA ASN A 290 7.99 29.08 -0.64
C ASN A 290 8.47 30.24 0.27
N LEU A 291 8.31 30.12 1.59
CA LEU A 291 8.75 31.13 2.55
C LEU A 291 10.13 30.85 3.16
N ILE A 292 10.60 29.58 3.16
CA ILE A 292 11.84 29.19 3.87
C ILE A 292 12.69 28.30 2.95
N SER A 293 13.64 28.90 2.25
CA SER A 293 14.58 28.23 1.33
C SER A 293 15.66 27.38 2.01
N TRP A 294 15.70 27.34 3.34
CA TRP A 294 16.71 26.60 4.12
C TRP A 294 16.38 25.10 4.29
N PHE A 295 15.18 24.66 3.94
CA PHE A 295 14.84 23.24 3.95
C PHE A 295 15.51 22.52 2.78
N LYS A 296 16.33 21.51 3.09
CA LYS A 296 16.93 20.57 2.13
C LYS A 296 15.84 20.05 1.20
N SER A 297 15.93 20.37 -0.09
CA SER A 297 14.96 19.98 -1.12
C SER A 297 15.40 18.70 -1.82
N GLU A 298 14.40 17.94 -2.30
CA GLU A 298 14.60 16.83 -3.22
C GLU A 298 14.94 17.37 -4.62
N ASP A 299 15.78 16.64 -5.37
CA ASP A 299 16.17 17.02 -6.73
C ASP A 299 15.10 16.54 -7.73
N ASP A 300 14.15 17.41 -8.03
CA ASP A 300 12.98 17.10 -8.86
C ASP A 300 13.30 17.06 -10.38
N ARG A 301 14.57 17.26 -10.80
CA ARG A 301 14.95 17.36 -12.23
C ARG A 301 14.58 16.12 -13.05
N PHE A 302 14.65 14.94 -12.43
CA PHE A 302 14.42 13.67 -13.10
C PHE A 302 13.00 13.12 -12.96
N GLU A 303 12.07 13.86 -12.33
CA GLU A 303 10.69 13.42 -12.07
C GLU A 303 9.97 12.97 -13.35
N LYS A 304 10.25 13.64 -14.48
CA LYS A 304 9.69 13.33 -15.80
C LYS A 304 10.21 12.04 -16.45
N VAL A 305 11.27 11.44 -15.90
CA VAL A 305 11.87 10.21 -16.46
C VAL A 305 11.83 9.06 -15.46
N THR A 306 11.75 9.37 -14.15
CA THR A 306 11.59 8.39 -13.08
C THR A 306 10.12 8.09 -12.81
N HIS A 307 9.34 7.82 -13.86
CA HIS A 307 7.94 7.43 -13.71
C HIS A 307 7.81 6.05 -13.07
N ILE A 308 6.89 5.94 -12.12
CA ILE A 308 6.53 4.67 -11.49
C ILE A 308 5.93 3.76 -12.56
N THR A 309 6.53 2.58 -12.75
CA THR A 309 6.05 1.61 -13.74
C THR A 309 4.81 0.88 -13.18
N PRO A 310 3.67 0.92 -13.88
CA PRO A 310 2.45 0.26 -13.41
C PRO A 310 2.56 -1.25 -13.52
N MET A 311 1.85 -1.96 -12.65
CA MET A 311 1.86 -3.42 -12.60
C MET A 311 1.17 -4.09 -13.80
N ASP A 312 0.34 -3.36 -14.55
CA ASP A 312 -0.40 -3.85 -15.73
C ASP A 312 0.54 -4.25 -16.89
N VAL A 313 1.82 -3.87 -16.81
CA VAL A 313 2.84 -4.30 -17.78
C VAL A 313 3.14 -5.81 -17.64
N ILE A 314 2.95 -6.37 -16.45
CA ILE A 314 3.23 -7.77 -16.13
C ILE A 314 2.09 -8.65 -16.64
N ASP A 315 2.45 -9.71 -17.35
CA ASP A 315 1.47 -10.64 -17.92
C ASP A 315 0.79 -11.46 -16.81
N GLY A 316 -0.51 -11.71 -16.98
CA GLY A 316 -1.35 -12.38 -15.99
C GLY A 316 -1.81 -11.50 -14.82
N ILE A 317 -1.45 -10.21 -14.77
CA ILE A 317 -2.03 -9.24 -13.82
C ILE A 317 -3.10 -8.42 -14.55
N ASP A 318 -4.36 -8.69 -14.22
CA ASP A 318 -5.50 -7.88 -14.67
C ASP A 318 -5.78 -6.73 -13.69
N PHE A 319 -6.68 -5.83 -14.08
CA PHE A 319 -7.05 -4.67 -13.27
C PHE A 319 -7.52 -5.06 -11.85
N ALA A 320 -8.28 -6.15 -11.72
CA ALA A 320 -8.77 -6.61 -10.42
C ALA A 320 -7.63 -7.20 -9.55
N THR A 321 -6.71 -7.95 -10.16
CA THR A 321 -5.52 -8.49 -9.49
C THR A 321 -4.61 -7.35 -9.03
N ARG A 322 -4.40 -6.33 -9.86
CA ARG A 322 -3.65 -5.13 -9.48
C ARG A 322 -4.22 -4.49 -8.22
N PHE A 323 -5.52 -4.26 -8.15
CA PHE A 323 -6.15 -3.65 -6.97
C PHE A 323 -5.91 -4.47 -5.69
N ARG A 324 -5.95 -5.81 -5.79
CA ARG A 324 -5.65 -6.70 -4.66
C ARG A 324 -4.19 -6.66 -4.24
N LEU A 325 -3.27 -6.50 -5.19
CA LEU A 325 -1.85 -6.36 -4.90
C LEU A 325 -1.55 -4.99 -4.24
N GLU A 326 -2.24 -3.93 -4.69
CA GLU A 326 -2.20 -2.61 -4.05
C GLU A 326 -2.72 -2.67 -2.59
N ASP A 327 -3.76 -3.47 -2.33
CA ASP A 327 -4.23 -3.73 -0.96
C ASP A 327 -3.19 -4.46 -0.11
N CYS A 328 -2.36 -5.32 -0.72
CA CYS A 328 -1.19 -5.94 -0.09
C CYS A 328 0.03 -5.01 0.00
N GLY A 329 -0.10 -3.72 -0.37
CA GLY A 329 0.98 -2.74 -0.30
C GLY A 329 1.99 -2.83 -1.44
N ILE A 330 1.67 -3.53 -2.52
CA ILE A 330 2.48 -3.60 -3.74
C ILE A 330 1.84 -2.70 -4.79
N TYR A 331 2.46 -1.55 -5.08
CA TYR A 331 1.89 -0.54 -5.96
C TYR A 331 2.51 -0.48 -7.35
N ASP A 332 3.73 -0.98 -7.47
CA ASP A 332 4.54 -0.86 -8.68
C ASP A 332 5.36 -2.12 -8.95
N VAL A 333 5.95 -2.15 -10.15
CA VAL A 333 6.80 -3.26 -10.59
C VAL A 333 8.05 -3.40 -9.71
N GLN A 334 8.57 -2.32 -9.12
CA GLN A 334 9.77 -2.38 -8.29
C GLN A 334 9.48 -3.07 -6.95
N ASN A 335 8.34 -2.74 -6.32
CA ASN A 335 7.83 -3.35 -5.11
C ASN A 335 7.56 -4.84 -5.34
N LEU A 336 6.95 -5.18 -6.49
CA LEU A 336 6.71 -6.57 -6.86
C LEU A 336 8.02 -7.33 -7.12
N ALA A 337 8.99 -6.71 -7.79
CA ALA A 337 10.31 -7.29 -8.07
C ALA A 337 11.09 -7.62 -6.77
N ALA A 338 10.96 -6.79 -5.75
CA ALA A 338 11.60 -6.99 -4.45
C ALA A 338 10.80 -7.90 -3.49
N ALA A 339 9.55 -8.23 -3.83
CA ALA A 339 8.66 -8.99 -2.96
C ALA A 339 9.13 -10.44 -2.79
N ASN A 340 8.89 -10.99 -1.59
CA ASN A 340 9.05 -12.42 -1.33
C ASN A 340 7.81 -13.17 -1.87
N PRO A 341 7.94 -14.07 -2.85
CA PRO A 341 6.79 -14.75 -3.45
C PRO A 341 6.07 -15.67 -2.45
N ILE A 342 6.77 -16.22 -1.45
CA ILE A 342 6.16 -17.02 -0.38
C ILE A 342 5.31 -16.11 0.52
N MET A 343 5.82 -14.93 0.88
CA MET A 343 5.05 -13.93 1.62
C MET A 343 3.81 -13.51 0.82
N LEU A 344 3.98 -13.25 -0.48
CA LEU A 344 2.88 -12.85 -1.35
C LEU A 344 1.80 -13.93 -1.44
N HIS A 345 2.19 -15.20 -1.60
CA HIS A 345 1.26 -16.33 -1.56
C HIS A 345 0.50 -16.42 -0.23
N ILE A 346 1.21 -16.19 0.88
CA ILE A 346 0.60 -16.23 2.21
C ILE A 346 -0.31 -15.03 2.43
N GLU A 347 0.03 -13.82 1.97
CA GLU A 347 -0.73 -12.57 2.18
C GLU A 347 -1.86 -12.35 1.17
N SER A 348 -1.86 -13.06 0.06
CA SER A 348 -2.85 -12.90 -0.99
C SER A 348 -3.64 -14.20 -1.22
N PRO A 349 -4.67 -14.20 -2.08
CA PRO A 349 -5.33 -15.42 -2.51
C PRO A 349 -4.63 -16.09 -3.71
N PHE A 350 -3.49 -15.58 -4.17
CA PHE A 350 -2.82 -16.05 -5.38
C PHE A 350 -1.98 -17.30 -5.11
N GLY A 351 -1.91 -18.21 -6.09
CA GLY A 351 -1.13 -19.45 -5.97
C GLY A 351 0.38 -19.17 -6.00
N ILE A 352 1.17 -20.04 -5.35
CA ILE A 352 2.63 -19.85 -5.25
C ILE A 352 3.31 -19.74 -6.62
N TYR A 353 2.93 -20.59 -7.59
CA TYR A 353 3.52 -20.57 -8.94
C TYR A 353 3.23 -19.24 -9.67
N GLN A 354 2.03 -18.71 -9.51
CA GLN A 354 1.64 -17.41 -10.06
C GLN A 354 2.43 -16.27 -9.41
N CYS A 355 2.58 -16.29 -8.07
CA CYS A 355 3.41 -15.32 -7.36
C CYS A 355 4.88 -15.35 -7.82
N ILE A 356 5.45 -16.53 -8.04
CA ILE A 356 6.84 -16.68 -8.52
C ILE A 356 6.98 -16.12 -9.93
N ASP A 357 6.05 -16.47 -10.82
CA ASP A 357 6.04 -15.99 -12.21
C ASP A 357 5.97 -14.45 -12.25
N TRP A 358 5.01 -13.85 -11.56
CA TRP A 358 4.87 -12.39 -11.50
C TRP A 358 6.10 -11.67 -10.94
N VAL A 359 6.69 -12.17 -9.85
CA VAL A 359 7.92 -11.60 -9.28
C VAL A 359 9.09 -11.75 -10.26
N ALA A 360 9.14 -12.85 -11.03
CA ALA A 360 10.16 -13.09 -12.05
C ALA A 360 10.04 -12.19 -13.28
N GLN A 361 8.82 -11.95 -13.77
CA GLN A 361 8.54 -10.95 -14.79
C GLN A 361 8.86 -9.54 -14.28
N ALA A 362 8.47 -9.21 -13.04
CA ALA A 362 8.69 -7.90 -12.46
C ALA A 362 10.18 -7.57 -12.30
N GLN A 363 11.01 -8.53 -11.89
CA GLN A 363 12.46 -8.33 -11.82
C GLN A 363 13.08 -8.12 -13.21
N LEU A 364 12.66 -8.88 -14.23
CA LEU A 364 13.11 -8.66 -15.60
C LEU A 364 12.75 -7.24 -16.07
N CYS A 365 11.50 -6.82 -15.84
CA CYS A 365 11.03 -5.48 -16.17
C CYS A 365 11.74 -4.38 -15.39
N HIS A 366 12.04 -4.60 -14.11
CA HIS A 366 12.74 -3.63 -13.27
C HIS A 366 14.18 -3.40 -13.74
N ILE A 367 14.89 -4.47 -14.11
CA ILE A 367 16.31 -4.42 -14.50
C ILE A 367 16.46 -3.87 -15.92
N LEU A 368 15.64 -4.33 -16.87
CA LEU A 368 15.75 -3.92 -18.27
C LEU A 368 15.02 -2.61 -18.59
N GLY A 369 14.02 -2.26 -17.79
CA GLY A 369 13.03 -1.23 -18.12
C GLY A 369 11.92 -1.74 -19.04
N VAL A 370 10.81 -1.01 -19.05
CA VAL A 370 9.56 -1.40 -19.74
C VAL A 370 9.76 -1.66 -21.24
N GLU A 371 10.47 -0.77 -21.93
CA GLU A 371 10.64 -0.86 -23.39
C GLU A 371 11.36 -2.16 -23.80
N LYS A 372 12.48 -2.49 -23.15
CA LYS A 372 13.25 -3.70 -23.42
C LYS A 372 12.52 -4.96 -22.95
N PHE A 373 11.82 -4.89 -21.81
CA PHE A 373 11.01 -5.99 -21.31
C PHE A 373 9.91 -6.39 -22.31
N LEU A 374 9.19 -5.41 -22.85
CA LEU A 374 8.15 -5.68 -23.84
C LEU A 374 8.72 -6.30 -25.12
N MET A 375 9.89 -5.85 -25.58
CA MET A 375 10.58 -6.48 -26.73
C MET A 375 10.99 -7.93 -26.44
N MET A 376 11.55 -8.21 -25.26
CA MET A 376 11.90 -9.57 -24.85
C MET A 376 10.67 -10.47 -24.77
N ARG A 377 9.54 -9.93 -24.30
CA ARG A 377 8.28 -10.65 -24.20
C ARG A 377 7.75 -11.10 -25.58
N GLU A 378 7.88 -10.26 -26.61
CA GLU A 378 7.53 -10.65 -27.99
C GLU A 378 8.42 -11.78 -28.53
N LEU A 379 9.62 -11.98 -27.96
CA LEU A 379 10.49 -13.12 -28.23
C LEU A 379 10.23 -14.33 -27.33
N ASN A 380 9.09 -14.36 -26.62
CA ASN A 380 8.71 -15.39 -25.66
C ASN A 380 9.60 -15.49 -24.41
N ILE A 381 10.43 -14.48 -24.13
CA ILE A 381 11.17 -14.34 -22.87
C ILE A 381 10.31 -13.54 -21.90
N ARG A 382 9.61 -14.24 -20.99
CA ARG A 382 8.69 -13.59 -20.02
C ARG A 382 9.38 -13.30 -18.70
N THR A 383 10.20 -14.23 -18.22
CA THR A 383 10.82 -14.14 -16.90
C THR A 383 12.34 -14.00 -17.00
N ILE A 384 12.94 -13.51 -15.92
CA ILE A 384 14.40 -13.47 -15.81
C ILE A 384 15.04 -14.86 -15.86
N PHE A 385 14.32 -15.91 -15.47
CA PHE A 385 14.78 -17.29 -15.62
C PHE A 385 14.74 -17.76 -17.08
N ASP A 386 13.75 -17.31 -17.85
CA ASP A 386 13.72 -17.58 -19.30
C ASP A 386 14.89 -16.89 -19.99
N LEU A 387 15.21 -15.65 -19.61
CA LEU A 387 16.35 -14.92 -20.16
C LEU A 387 17.68 -15.59 -19.80
N GLU A 388 17.86 -16.00 -18.54
CA GLU A 388 19.04 -16.75 -18.11
C GLU A 388 19.17 -18.06 -18.88
N ARG A 389 18.07 -18.81 -19.00
CA ARG A 389 18.07 -20.08 -19.73
C ARG A 389 18.38 -19.89 -21.20
N ALA A 390 17.86 -18.84 -21.83
CA ALA A 390 18.09 -18.55 -23.25
C ALA A 390 19.50 -18.03 -23.55
N ILE A 391 20.32 -17.74 -22.54
CA ILE A 391 21.71 -17.29 -22.72
C ILE A 391 22.70 -18.36 -22.24
N ASP A 392 22.40 -19.08 -21.16
CA ASP A 392 23.27 -20.12 -20.60
C ASP A 392 23.00 -21.53 -21.17
N SER A 393 22.28 -21.64 -22.30
CA SER A 393 21.91 -22.92 -22.90
C SER A 393 23.06 -23.55 -23.68
N LYS A 394 23.51 -24.75 -23.26
CA LYS A 394 24.65 -25.48 -23.85
C LYS A 394 24.50 -25.91 -25.31
N GLY A 395 23.34 -25.71 -25.93
CA GLY A 395 23.04 -26.16 -27.29
C GLY A 395 22.41 -25.09 -28.18
N GLU A 396 22.38 -23.84 -27.74
CA GLU A 396 21.81 -22.74 -28.52
C GLU A 396 22.83 -22.18 -29.53
N PRO A 397 22.39 -21.77 -30.74
CA PRO A 397 23.27 -21.12 -31.69
C PRO A 397 23.70 -19.74 -31.19
N ASP A 398 24.99 -19.41 -31.30
CA ASP A 398 25.58 -18.12 -30.89
C ASP A 398 24.91 -16.89 -31.58
N GLU A 399 24.21 -17.11 -32.71
CA GLU A 399 23.42 -16.07 -33.37
C GLU A 399 22.20 -15.60 -32.55
N VAL A 400 21.65 -16.46 -31.69
CA VAL A 400 20.52 -16.13 -30.81
C VAL A 400 20.97 -15.19 -29.68
N ASP A 401 22.14 -15.43 -29.11
CA ASP A 401 22.79 -14.51 -28.17
C ASP A 401 23.00 -13.13 -28.79
N THR A 402 23.41 -13.10 -30.06
CA THR A 402 23.56 -11.85 -30.81
C THR A 402 22.26 -11.05 -30.91
N LEU A 403 21.11 -11.72 -31.06
CA LEU A 403 19.79 -11.10 -31.04
C LEU A 403 19.48 -10.50 -29.66
N TYR A 404 19.70 -11.25 -28.58
CA TYR A 404 19.43 -10.77 -27.22
C TYR A 404 20.35 -9.61 -26.83
N ALA A 405 21.63 -9.63 -27.22
CA ALA A 405 22.52 -8.48 -27.06
C ALA A 405 21.96 -7.23 -27.75
N GLY A 406 21.39 -7.38 -28.96
CA GLY A 406 20.77 -6.27 -29.67
C GLY A 406 19.71 -5.54 -28.84
N ILE A 407 18.89 -6.29 -28.12
CA ILE A 407 17.85 -5.73 -27.24
C ILE A 407 18.43 -5.19 -25.94
N LEU A 408 19.35 -5.93 -25.30
CA LEU A 408 19.97 -5.52 -24.04
C LEU A 408 20.72 -4.18 -24.16
N PHE A 409 21.37 -3.94 -25.29
CA PHE A 409 22.14 -2.71 -25.56
C PHE A 409 21.38 -1.67 -26.38
N ALA A 410 20.10 -1.90 -26.70
CA ALA A 410 19.27 -0.94 -27.42
C ALA A 410 19.15 0.39 -26.66
N ALA A 411 19.21 1.50 -27.42
CA ALA A 411 18.94 2.84 -26.91
C ALA A 411 17.44 3.01 -26.65
N THR A 412 17.11 3.43 -25.43
CA THR A 412 15.72 3.67 -24.97
C THR A 412 15.40 5.15 -24.91
N ASN A 413 14.11 5.51 -24.99
CA ASN A 413 13.72 6.91 -24.86
C ASN A 413 14.06 7.47 -23.47
N ASN A 414 13.94 6.65 -22.44
CA ASN A 414 14.37 7.01 -21.09
C ASN A 414 15.87 7.31 -21.02
N LEU A 415 16.72 6.51 -21.68
CA LEU A 415 18.17 6.76 -21.67
C LEU A 415 18.52 8.08 -22.38
N ARG A 416 17.85 8.39 -23.50
CA ARG A 416 17.99 9.69 -24.19
C ARG A 416 17.56 10.85 -23.30
N ALA A 417 16.39 10.74 -22.66
CA ALA A 417 15.86 11.78 -21.78
C ALA A 417 16.73 12.01 -20.53
N ILE A 418 17.30 10.95 -19.94
CA ILE A 418 18.25 11.07 -18.82
C ILE A 418 19.50 11.86 -19.24
N ALA A 419 20.05 11.54 -20.41
CA ALA A 419 21.22 12.23 -20.95
C ALA A 419 20.95 13.73 -21.21
N GLU A 420 19.79 14.05 -21.78
CA GLU A 420 19.35 15.43 -22.03
C GLU A 420 19.16 16.22 -20.73
N ILE A 421 18.44 15.67 -19.74
CA ILE A 421 18.19 16.34 -18.46
C ILE A 421 19.48 16.50 -17.65
N GLY A 422 20.31 15.47 -17.64
CA GLY A 422 21.57 15.45 -16.91
C GLY A 422 22.70 16.24 -17.59
N ASN A 423 22.51 16.68 -18.84
CA ASN A 423 23.59 17.14 -19.73
C ASN A 423 24.78 16.14 -19.78
N GLY A 424 24.47 14.86 -19.60
CA GLY A 424 25.46 13.79 -19.51
C GLY A 424 25.74 13.24 -20.90
N HIS A 425 26.98 13.39 -21.37
CA HIS A 425 27.39 12.86 -22.65
C HIS A 425 28.33 11.66 -22.44
N PRO A 426 27.96 10.45 -22.92
CA PRO A 426 28.84 9.30 -22.82
C PRO A 426 30.13 9.51 -23.61
N MET A 427 31.20 8.88 -23.16
CA MET A 427 32.49 8.89 -23.85
C MET A 427 32.70 7.57 -24.58
N ILE A 428 33.17 7.66 -25.82
CA ILE A 428 33.56 6.54 -26.66
C ILE A 428 35.09 6.51 -26.74
N ILE A 429 35.67 5.31 -26.74
CA ILE A 429 37.09 5.09 -26.96
C ILE A 429 37.27 4.27 -28.24
N GLU A 430 37.79 4.91 -29.28
CA GLU A 430 38.18 4.26 -30.54
C GLU A 430 39.63 4.64 -30.85
N ASP A 431 40.46 3.65 -31.18
CA ASP A 431 41.88 3.82 -31.53
C ASP A 431 42.70 4.66 -30.51
N GLY A 432 42.38 4.51 -29.21
CA GLY A 432 43.03 5.23 -28.12
C GLY A 432 42.65 6.72 -28.00
N LYS A 433 41.69 7.21 -28.79
CA LYS A 433 41.14 8.55 -28.68
C LYS A 433 39.80 8.52 -27.95
N VAL A 434 39.64 9.41 -26.97
CA VAL A 434 38.39 9.61 -26.23
C VAL A 434 37.57 10.69 -26.93
N SER A 435 36.37 10.35 -27.38
CA SER A 435 35.41 11.30 -27.97
C SER A 435 34.12 11.35 -27.16
N VAL A 436 33.47 12.52 -27.16
CA VAL A 436 32.13 12.69 -26.59
C VAL A 436 31.11 12.30 -27.64
N ALA A 437 30.17 11.43 -27.29
CA ALA A 437 29.24 10.84 -28.25
C ALA A 437 27.77 11.06 -27.86
N SER A 438 26.88 10.88 -28.85
CA SER A 438 25.45 10.77 -28.57
C SER A 438 25.13 9.42 -27.91
N ILE A 439 23.95 9.30 -27.30
CA ILE A 439 23.48 8.05 -26.69
C ILE A 439 23.33 6.93 -27.73
N ASP A 440 22.81 7.26 -28.91
CA ASP A 440 22.62 6.28 -29.97
C ASP A 440 23.97 5.77 -30.50
N ASP A 441 24.93 6.68 -30.71
CA ASP A 441 26.29 6.31 -31.11
C ASP A 441 26.99 5.46 -30.05
N PHE A 442 26.79 5.81 -28.77
CA PHE A 442 27.32 5.04 -27.66
C PHE A 442 26.74 3.62 -27.60
N CYS A 443 25.44 3.44 -27.79
CA CYS A 443 24.81 2.12 -27.83
C CYS A 443 25.31 1.28 -29.02
N ILE A 444 25.45 1.89 -30.21
CA ILE A 444 26.01 1.23 -31.39
C ILE A 444 27.48 0.82 -31.14
N TRP A 445 28.27 1.72 -30.56
CA TRP A 445 29.66 1.45 -30.21
C TRP A 445 29.76 0.35 -29.15
N ALA A 446 28.97 0.40 -28.08
CA ALA A 446 28.94 -0.63 -27.05
C ALA A 446 28.63 -2.01 -27.64
N ARG A 447 27.67 -2.09 -28.58
CA ARG A 447 27.37 -3.33 -29.31
C ARG A 447 28.54 -3.83 -30.15
N LYS A 448 29.31 -2.93 -30.79
CA LYS A 448 30.51 -3.29 -31.56
C LYS A 448 31.65 -3.77 -30.64
N VAL A 449 31.85 -3.13 -29.49
CA VAL A 449 32.91 -3.48 -28.52
C VAL A 449 32.71 -4.86 -27.92
N ILE A 450 31.46 -5.26 -27.67
CA ILE A 450 31.09 -6.60 -27.19
C ILE A 450 31.50 -7.73 -28.16
N GLY A 451 31.79 -7.37 -29.41
CA GLY A 451 32.32 -8.28 -30.42
C GLY A 451 31.43 -8.35 -31.64
N THR A 452 32.06 -8.50 -32.80
CA THR A 452 31.40 -8.87 -34.07
C THR A 452 31.42 -10.38 -34.29
N SER A 453 32.26 -11.13 -33.57
CA SER A 453 32.24 -12.59 -33.58
C SER A 453 31.18 -13.14 -32.61
N PRO A 454 30.46 -14.21 -32.97
CA PRO A 454 29.45 -14.82 -32.11
C PRO A 454 30.03 -15.28 -30.76
N GLU A 455 31.18 -15.95 -30.77
CA GLU A 455 31.84 -16.45 -29.54
C GLU A 455 32.19 -15.36 -28.50
N GLN A 456 32.62 -14.18 -28.96
CA GLN A 456 32.94 -13.06 -28.04
C GLN A 456 31.66 -12.43 -27.50
N THR A 457 30.65 -12.29 -28.36
CA THR A 457 29.33 -11.78 -28.00
C THR A 457 28.72 -12.64 -26.89
N THR A 458 28.70 -13.96 -27.06
CA THR A 458 28.22 -14.91 -26.04
C THR A 458 28.93 -14.72 -24.70
N LYS A 459 30.28 -14.70 -24.68
CA LYS A 459 31.06 -14.51 -23.43
C LYS A 459 30.72 -13.19 -22.71
N CYS A 460 30.55 -12.11 -23.46
CA CYS A 460 30.21 -10.82 -22.89
C CYS A 460 28.77 -10.78 -22.36
N ILE A 461 27.81 -11.38 -23.08
CA ILE A 461 26.42 -11.45 -22.62
C ILE A 461 26.29 -12.36 -21.41
N GLU A 462 26.94 -13.53 -21.39
CA GLU A 462 27.02 -14.39 -20.22
C GLU A 462 27.58 -13.62 -19.02
N HIS A 463 28.58 -12.76 -19.22
CA HIS A 463 29.10 -11.92 -18.14
C HIS A 463 28.07 -10.92 -17.62
N VAL A 464 27.34 -10.24 -18.50
CA VAL A 464 26.24 -9.33 -18.12
C VAL A 464 25.14 -10.09 -17.38
N MET A 465 24.78 -11.28 -17.86
CA MET A 465 23.78 -12.13 -17.22
C MET A 465 24.22 -12.68 -15.88
N ARG A 466 25.50 -13.02 -15.71
CA ARG A 466 26.05 -13.36 -14.38
C ARG A 466 25.92 -12.19 -13.43
N TRP A 467 26.17 -10.97 -13.89
CA TRP A 467 26.03 -9.77 -13.05
C TRP A 467 24.56 -9.51 -12.66
N ILE A 468 23.64 -9.60 -13.63
CA ILE A 468 22.19 -9.51 -13.39
C ILE A 468 21.73 -10.63 -12.44
N GLY A 469 22.20 -11.86 -12.67
CA GLY A 469 21.91 -13.05 -11.87
C GLY A 469 22.46 -13.00 -10.45
N ASP A 470 23.51 -12.21 -10.24
CA ASP A 470 24.16 -12.01 -8.94
C ASP A 470 23.45 -11.01 -8.03
N ASP A 471 22.43 -10.32 -8.54
CA ASP A 471 21.54 -9.50 -7.72
C ASP A 471 20.94 -10.33 -6.56
N LEU A 472 20.87 -9.72 -5.38
CA LEU A 472 20.43 -10.41 -4.17
C LEU A 472 19.00 -10.95 -4.28
N HIS A 473 18.10 -10.20 -4.93
CA HIS A 473 16.72 -10.61 -5.13
C HIS A 473 16.61 -11.76 -6.13
N VAL A 474 17.46 -11.76 -7.17
CA VAL A 474 17.54 -12.86 -8.14
C VAL A 474 18.10 -14.13 -7.49
N ARG A 475 19.21 -14.03 -6.74
CA ARG A 475 19.83 -15.16 -6.03
C ARG A 475 18.89 -15.80 -5.01
N ARG A 476 18.22 -14.99 -4.19
CA ARG A 476 17.25 -15.49 -3.20
C ARG A 476 16.11 -16.24 -3.89
N ARG A 477 15.61 -15.72 -5.01
CA ARG A 477 14.55 -16.39 -5.77
C ARG A 477 15.05 -17.67 -6.44
N ARG A 478 16.26 -17.70 -6.99
CA ARG A 478 16.84 -18.92 -7.59
C ARG A 478 16.89 -20.06 -6.57
N LEU A 479 17.21 -19.76 -5.31
CA LEU A 479 17.13 -20.75 -4.23
C LEU A 479 15.70 -21.30 -4.05
N ILE A 480 14.70 -20.43 -3.94
CA ILE A 480 13.28 -20.86 -3.84
C ILE A 480 12.86 -21.70 -5.05
N TRP A 481 13.25 -21.26 -6.26
CA TRP A 481 12.92 -21.97 -7.49
C TRP A 481 13.57 -23.35 -7.53
N ASN A 482 14.85 -23.46 -7.15
CA ASN A 482 15.55 -24.73 -7.10
C ASN A 482 14.91 -25.67 -6.07
N ASP A 483 14.58 -25.17 -4.87
CA ASP A 483 13.88 -25.95 -3.85
C ASP A 483 12.55 -26.52 -4.38
N ILE A 484 11.79 -25.70 -5.13
CA ILE A 484 10.51 -26.12 -5.75
C ILE A 484 10.76 -27.06 -6.93
N SER A 485 11.74 -26.79 -7.78
CA SER A 485 12.09 -27.64 -8.93
C SER A 485 12.50 -29.03 -8.47
N ASP A 486 13.36 -29.11 -7.45
CA ASP A 486 13.78 -30.37 -6.83
C ASP A 486 12.58 -31.13 -6.25
N SER A 487 11.58 -30.40 -5.74
CA SER A 487 10.32 -30.96 -5.23
C SER A 487 9.45 -31.64 -6.29
N LEU A 488 9.54 -31.20 -7.54
CA LEU A 488 8.80 -31.79 -8.66
C LEU A 488 9.46 -33.09 -9.17
N GLY A 489 10.65 -33.42 -8.65
CA GLY A 489 11.41 -34.62 -8.99
C GLY A 489 12.21 -34.52 -10.30
N PRO A 490 13.06 -35.52 -10.58
CA PRO A 490 14.04 -35.47 -11.67
C PRO A 490 13.44 -35.38 -13.08
N ARG A 491 12.15 -35.72 -13.24
CA ARG A 491 11.43 -35.62 -14.53
C ARG A 491 10.98 -34.19 -14.86
N ALA A 492 10.98 -33.28 -13.89
CA ALA A 492 10.57 -31.89 -14.07
C ALA A 492 11.75 -30.94 -14.34
N VAL A 493 12.99 -31.38 -14.13
CA VAL A 493 14.21 -30.57 -14.17
C VAL A 493 14.48 -29.98 -15.56
N ARG A 494 14.13 -30.70 -16.62
CA ARG A 494 14.17 -30.24 -18.02
C ARG A 494 13.29 -31.15 -18.86
N LEU A 495 12.54 -30.57 -19.79
CA LEU A 495 12.29 -31.26 -21.05
C LEU A 495 13.67 -31.47 -21.68
N MET A 496 14.09 -32.72 -21.87
CA MET A 496 15.31 -32.98 -22.62
C MET A 496 15.13 -32.38 -24.01
N ASP A 497 16.04 -31.49 -24.41
CA ASP A 497 16.14 -30.99 -25.78
C ASP A 497 16.67 -32.12 -26.67
N VAL A 498 15.85 -33.15 -26.85
CA VAL A 498 16.12 -34.22 -27.82
C VAL A 498 15.65 -33.67 -29.14
N LYS A 499 16.56 -33.05 -29.92
CA LYS A 499 16.44 -33.21 -31.37
C LYS A 499 16.44 -34.72 -31.59
N PRO A 500 15.42 -35.31 -32.23
CA PRO A 500 15.52 -36.71 -32.61
C PRO A 500 16.77 -36.81 -33.47
N GLU A 501 17.79 -37.49 -32.95
CA GLU A 501 18.91 -37.92 -33.76
C GLU A 501 18.29 -38.74 -34.88
N ASP A 502 18.59 -38.36 -36.12
CA ASP A 502 18.32 -39.19 -37.29
C ASP A 502 18.89 -40.57 -37.01
N THR A 503 18.02 -41.49 -36.61
CA THR A 503 18.36 -42.91 -36.49
C THR A 503 18.75 -43.40 -37.88
N PRO A 504 19.87 -44.14 -38.01
CA PRO A 504 20.40 -44.60 -39.29
C PRO A 504 19.44 -45.51 -40.06
#